data_AF-A0A5C6MR33-F1
#
_entry.id   AF-A0A5C6MR33-F1
#
_cell.length_a   1.000
_cell.length_b   1.000
_cell.length_c   1.000
_cell.angle_alpha   90.00
_cell.angle_beta   90.00
_cell.angle_gamma   90.00
#
_symmetry.space_group_name_H-M   'P 1'
#
loop_
_entity.id
_entity.type
_entity.pdbx_description
1 polymer ?
#
loop_
_entity_poly.entity_id
_entity_poly.type
_entity_poly.pdbx_seq_one_letter_code
_entity_poly.pdbx_strand_id
1 'polypeptide(L)'
;MCTDENNQFFLWSFPDDVQSGLLEVVSPSPHYYPDFSTIKESLGDSKDRVRWRTKQNLDFSYLMHYAQDKGSYYIQLEDDVIAKSGYYDEIKAFTAQEASKDWLFLEFSQLGFIERRGEERRGEERRGEERRGGKIIADF
;
A
#
# COMPACT_ATOMS: atom_id res chain seq x y z
N MET A 1 20.53 8.99 -11.73
CA MET A 1 19.67 8.17 -12.61
C MET A 1 19.65 6.77 -12.02
N CYS A 2 18.51 6.34 -11.45
CA CYS A 2 18.36 5.03 -10.82
C CYS A 2 18.23 3.98 -11.93
N THR A 3 19.10 2.98 -11.95
CA THR A 3 19.16 1.93 -12.97
C THR A 3 18.52 0.63 -12.47
N ASP A 4 17.31 0.72 -11.92
CA ASP A 4 16.54 -0.48 -11.57
C ASP A 4 15.83 -0.99 -12.84
N GLU A 5 16.12 -2.23 -13.23
CA GLU A 5 15.50 -2.91 -14.38
C GLU A 5 13.96 -2.93 -14.27
N ASN A 6 13.44 -2.95 -13.04
CA ASN A 6 12.01 -2.89 -12.77
C ASN A 6 11.37 -1.56 -13.18
N ASN A 7 12.09 -0.44 -13.10
CA ASN A 7 11.57 0.85 -13.55
C ASN A 7 11.46 0.90 -15.07
N GLN A 8 12.36 0.21 -15.79
CA GLN A 8 12.33 0.12 -17.24
C GLN A 8 11.10 -0.65 -17.74
N PHE A 9 10.63 -1.64 -16.99
CA PHE A 9 9.43 -2.40 -17.34
C PHE A 9 8.19 -1.50 -17.46
N PHE A 10 7.96 -0.62 -16.48
CA PHE A 10 6.82 0.28 -16.48
C PHE A 10 6.90 1.32 -17.59
N LEU A 11 8.10 1.87 -17.82
CA LEU A 11 8.33 2.83 -18.91
C LEU A 11 8.07 2.22 -20.30
N TRP A 12 8.38 0.94 -20.48
CA TRP A 12 8.15 0.25 -21.75
C TRP A 12 6.70 -0.23 -21.92
N SER A 13 6.07 -0.67 -20.83
CA SER A 13 4.73 -1.28 -20.89
C SER A 13 3.61 -0.24 -20.92
N PHE A 14 3.82 0.93 -20.32
CA PHE A 14 2.81 2.00 -20.16
C PHE A 14 3.36 3.40 -20.50
N PRO A 15 3.93 3.61 -21.71
CA PRO A 15 4.61 4.87 -22.04
C PRO A 15 3.66 6.07 -22.04
N ASP A 16 2.43 5.92 -22.55
CA ASP A 16 1.45 7.01 -22.62
C ASP A 16 0.92 7.41 -21.23
N ASP A 17 0.71 6.44 -20.34
CA ASP A 17 0.26 6.69 -18.96
C ASP A 17 1.36 7.37 -18.14
N VAL A 18 2.62 7.00 -18.36
CA VAL A 18 3.75 7.69 -17.73
C VAL A 18 3.93 9.08 -18.29
N GLN A 19 3.84 9.25 -19.62
CA GLN A 19 4.01 10.55 -20.25
C GLN A 19 2.89 11.54 -19.88
N SER A 20 1.66 11.06 -19.73
CA SER A 20 0.52 11.87 -19.28
C SER A 20 0.55 12.20 -17.79
N GLY A 21 1.39 11.52 -17.00
CA GLY A 21 1.44 11.63 -15.54
C GLY A 21 0.34 10.85 -14.83
N LEU A 22 -0.38 9.95 -15.52
CA LEU A 22 -1.32 9.02 -14.90
C LEU A 22 -0.58 7.99 -14.03
N LEU A 23 0.59 7.53 -14.49
CA LEU A 23 1.45 6.60 -13.78
C LEU A 23 2.80 7.26 -13.45
N GLU A 24 3.14 7.31 -12.17
CA GLU A 24 4.44 7.81 -11.71
C GLU A 24 5.21 6.71 -10.99
N VAL A 25 6.43 6.42 -11.46
CA VAL A 25 7.33 5.48 -10.81
C VAL A 25 8.32 6.24 -9.96
N VAL A 26 8.25 6.06 -8.65
CA VAL A 26 9.04 6.82 -7.68
C VAL A 26 10.05 5.90 -7.02
N SER A 27 11.32 6.32 -6.98
CA SER A 27 12.39 5.61 -6.28
C SER A 27 13.07 6.55 -5.29
N PRO A 28 12.95 6.32 -3.97
CA PRO A 28 13.63 7.13 -2.96
C PRO A 28 15.15 7.05 -3.11
N SER A 29 15.84 8.16 -2.88
CA SER A 29 17.31 8.16 -2.78
C SER A 29 17.75 7.17 -1.69
N PRO A 30 18.85 6.41 -1.89
CA PRO A 30 19.41 5.55 -0.84
C PRO A 30 19.72 6.29 0.47
N HIS A 31 19.95 7.61 0.40
CA HIS A 31 20.21 8.47 1.57
C HIS A 31 18.97 8.78 2.41
N TYR A 32 17.76 8.49 1.91
CA TYR A 32 16.52 8.62 2.67
C TYR A 32 16.46 7.60 3.81
N TYR A 33 17.05 6.42 3.61
CA TYR A 33 17.00 5.34 4.58
C TYR A 33 18.07 5.51 5.66
N PRO A 34 17.73 5.20 6.94
CA PRO A 34 18.71 5.16 8.01
C PRO A 34 19.61 3.92 7.89
N ASP A 35 20.65 3.87 8.70
CA ASP A 35 21.46 2.66 8.83
C ASP A 35 20.66 1.53 9.49
N PHE A 36 20.22 0.58 8.66
CA PHE A 36 19.45 -0.59 9.08
C PHE A 36 20.20 -1.51 10.06
N SER A 37 21.54 -1.40 10.16
CA SER A 37 22.33 -2.22 11.08
C SER A 37 22.06 -1.88 12.56
N THR A 38 21.55 -0.68 12.82
CA THR A 38 21.30 -0.14 14.17
C THR A 38 19.88 -0.36 14.69
N ILE A 39 19.02 -1.00 13.88
CA ILE A 39 17.61 -1.20 14.24
C ILE A 39 17.50 -2.26 15.34
N LYS A 40 16.75 -1.93 16.39
CA LYS A 40 16.47 -2.85 17.50
C LYS A 40 15.62 -4.02 17.00
N GLU A 41 16.01 -5.22 17.40
CA GLU A 41 15.17 -6.40 17.22
C GLU A 41 13.87 -6.22 18.02
N SER A 42 12.76 -6.56 17.39
CA SER A 42 11.43 -6.47 17.99
C SER A 42 10.63 -7.72 17.61
N LEU A 43 9.66 -8.10 18.43
CA LEU A 43 8.72 -9.20 18.16
C LEU A 43 9.35 -10.59 17.96
N GLY A 44 10.63 -10.79 18.35
CA GLY A 44 11.34 -12.07 18.17
C GLY A 44 11.72 -12.39 16.73
N ASP A 45 11.69 -11.39 15.85
CA ASP A 45 12.00 -11.54 14.43
C ASP A 45 13.50 -11.67 14.16
N SER A 46 13.86 -12.32 13.04
CA SER A 46 15.22 -12.25 12.52
C SER A 46 15.57 -10.83 12.06
N LYS A 47 16.86 -10.49 12.09
CA LYS A 47 17.35 -9.17 11.64
C LYS A 47 16.90 -8.81 10.22
N ASP A 48 16.87 -9.79 9.31
CA ASP A 48 16.41 -9.58 7.93
C ASP A 48 14.93 -9.23 7.87
N ARG A 49 14.09 -9.89 8.69
CA ARG A 49 12.66 -9.59 8.75
C ARG A 49 12.40 -8.22 9.38
N VAL A 50 13.16 -7.85 10.42
CA VAL A 50 13.11 -6.51 11.01
C VAL A 50 13.49 -5.46 9.97
N ARG A 51 14.60 -5.66 9.26
CA ARG A 51 15.05 -4.76 8.18
C ARG A 51 14.00 -4.61 7.09
N TRP A 52 13.40 -5.71 6.64
CA TRP A 52 12.37 -5.69 5.60
C TRP A 52 11.14 -4.89 6.04
N ARG A 53 10.62 -5.13 7.26
CA ARG A 53 9.47 -4.38 7.82
C ARG A 53 9.79 -2.90 8.01
N THR A 54 10.98 -2.57 8.49
CA THR A 54 11.39 -1.17 8.66
C THR A 54 11.51 -0.47 7.31
N LYS A 55 12.13 -1.11 6.31
CA LYS A 55 12.19 -0.54 4.96
C LYS A 55 10.79 -0.31 4.40
N GLN A 56 9.91 -1.30 4.50
CA GLN A 56 8.53 -1.19 4.02
C GLN A 56 7.78 0.00 4.65
N ASN A 57 7.89 0.18 5.98
CA ASN A 57 7.29 1.35 6.66
C ASN A 57 7.87 2.69 6.18
N LEU A 58 9.18 2.75 5.92
CA LEU A 58 9.84 3.94 5.39
C LEU A 58 9.40 4.24 3.96
N ASP A 59 9.24 3.20 3.14
CA ASP A 59 8.72 3.31 1.77
C ASP A 59 7.31 3.93 1.78
N PHE A 60 6.43 3.48 2.69
CA PHE A 60 5.09 4.05 2.85
C PHE A 60 5.11 5.50 3.31
N SER A 61 5.96 5.82 4.28
CA SER A 61 6.12 7.20 4.76
C SER A 61 6.60 8.13 3.64
N TYR A 62 7.50 7.63 2.78
CA TYR A 62 7.99 8.38 1.62
C TYR A 62 6.87 8.64 0.61
N LEU A 63 6.10 7.60 0.27
CA LEU A 63 5.00 7.71 -0.69
C LEU A 63 3.88 8.63 -0.20
N MET A 64 3.53 8.57 1.09
CA MET A 64 2.58 9.50 1.70
C MET A 64 3.06 10.94 1.55
N HIS A 65 4.31 11.23 1.94
CA HIS A 65 4.87 12.56 1.81
C HIS A 65 4.93 13.04 0.35
N TYR A 66 5.30 12.14 -0.57
CA TYR A 66 5.33 12.44 -2.01
C TYR A 66 3.95 12.75 -2.59
N ALA A 67 2.89 12.13 -2.06
CA ALA A 67 1.52 12.30 -2.53
C ALA A 67 0.78 13.47 -1.87
N GLN A 68 1.37 14.10 -0.85
CA GLN A 68 0.71 15.10 -0.01
C GLN A 68 0.14 16.29 -0.81
N ASP A 69 0.87 16.73 -1.84
CA ASP A 69 0.44 17.85 -2.69
C ASP A 69 -0.38 17.41 -3.91
N LYS A 70 -0.59 16.10 -4.10
CA LYS A 70 -1.23 15.52 -5.30
C LYS A 70 -2.72 15.25 -5.13
N GLY A 71 -3.24 15.19 -3.91
CA GLY A 71 -4.65 14.88 -3.68
C GLY A 71 -5.12 15.15 -2.26
N SER A 72 -6.44 15.13 -2.05
CA SER A 72 -7.03 15.31 -0.72
C SER A 72 -7.08 14.02 0.10
N TYR A 73 -6.87 12.87 -0.55
CA TYR A 73 -6.91 11.55 0.07
C TYR A 73 -5.81 10.68 -0.54
N TYR A 74 -5.13 9.91 0.31
CA TYR A 74 -4.16 8.90 -0.12
C TYR A 74 -4.74 7.50 0.10
N ILE A 75 -4.68 6.65 -0.91
CA ILE A 75 -5.14 5.27 -0.83
C ILE A 75 -3.94 4.35 -1.05
N GLN A 76 -3.74 3.41 -0.13
CA GLN A 76 -2.73 2.39 -0.26
C GLN A 76 -3.39 1.04 -0.53
N LEU A 77 -2.99 0.42 -1.65
CA LEU A 77 -3.46 -0.89 -2.10
C LEU A 77 -2.27 -1.85 -2.23
N GLU A 78 -2.51 -3.12 -1.95
CA GLU A 78 -1.57 -4.20 -2.27
C GLU A 78 -1.68 -4.57 -3.76
N ASP A 79 -0.66 -5.24 -4.28
CA ASP A 79 -0.60 -5.69 -5.68
C ASP A 79 -1.63 -6.78 -6.02
N ASP A 80 -2.10 -7.53 -5.02
CA ASP A 80 -3.05 -8.63 -5.16
C ASP A 80 -4.53 -8.23 -4.90
N VAL A 81 -4.82 -6.93 -4.80
CA VAL A 81 -6.18 -6.43 -4.61
C VAL A 81 -6.96 -6.50 -5.93
N ILE A 82 -8.08 -7.23 -5.91
CA ILE A 82 -9.05 -7.24 -7.01
C ILE A 82 -10.24 -6.37 -6.62
N ALA A 83 -10.40 -5.23 -7.30
CA ALA A 83 -11.51 -4.33 -7.07
C ALA A 83 -12.82 -4.89 -7.62
N LYS A 84 -13.85 -4.96 -6.77
CA LYS A 84 -15.22 -5.26 -7.20
C LYS A 84 -15.81 -4.07 -7.97
N SER A 85 -16.78 -4.34 -8.84
CA SER A 85 -17.64 -3.27 -9.37
C SER A 85 -18.24 -2.43 -8.24
N GLY A 86 -18.12 -1.10 -8.34
CA GLY A 86 -18.57 -0.16 -7.32
C GLY A 86 -17.58 0.12 -6.18
N TYR A 87 -16.41 -0.54 -6.14
CA TYR A 87 -15.43 -0.39 -5.06
C TYR A 87 -15.01 1.07 -4.81
N TYR A 88 -14.74 1.81 -5.87
CA TYR A 88 -14.37 3.22 -5.78
C TYR A 88 -15.53 4.12 -5.32
N ASP A 89 -16.76 3.82 -5.76
CA ASP A 89 -17.95 4.58 -5.37
C ASP A 89 -18.28 4.36 -3.88
N GLU A 90 -18.12 3.13 -3.38
CA GLU A 90 -18.24 2.78 -1.96
C GLU A 90 -17.21 3.56 -1.12
N ILE A 91 -15.96 3.60 -1.56
CA ILE A 91 -14.88 4.36 -0.92
C ILE A 91 -15.23 5.86 -0.84
N LYS A 92 -15.72 6.46 -1.94
CA LYS A 92 -16.13 7.86 -1.94
C LYS A 92 -17.30 8.12 -1.00
N ALA A 93 -18.31 7.25 -1.02
CA ALA A 93 -19.48 7.40 -0.17
C ALA A 93 -19.10 7.33 1.30
N PHE A 94 -18.20 6.43 1.68
CA PHE A 94 -17.74 6.28 3.06
C PHE A 94 -16.84 7.45 3.50
N THR A 95 -15.89 7.89 2.67
CA THR A 95 -15.09 9.09 2.98
C THR A 95 -15.96 10.33 3.15
N ALA A 96 -17.01 10.50 2.34
CA ALA A 96 -17.97 11.60 2.49
C ALA A 96 -18.79 11.51 3.78
N GLN A 97 -19.15 10.31 4.24
CA GLN A 97 -19.86 10.11 5.51
C GLN A 97 -18.99 10.46 6.72
N GLU A 98 -17.72 10.10 6.68
CA GLU A 98 -16.76 10.32 7.76
C GLU A 98 -16.08 11.70 7.69
N ALA A 99 -16.35 12.51 6.67
CA ALA A 99 -15.74 13.83 6.45
C ALA A 99 -15.99 14.84 7.59
N SER A 100 -17.01 14.61 8.43
CA SER A 100 -17.33 15.50 9.57
C SER A 100 -16.55 15.19 10.85
N LYS A 101 -15.79 14.09 10.87
CA LYS A 101 -15.02 13.65 12.04
C LYS A 101 -13.53 13.90 11.79
N ASP A 102 -12.80 14.11 12.88
CA ASP A 102 -11.35 14.09 12.84
C ASP A 102 -10.87 12.62 12.86
N TRP A 103 -10.13 12.22 11.83
CA TRP A 103 -9.59 10.87 11.72
C TRP A 103 -8.19 10.88 11.12
N LEU A 104 -7.35 9.95 11.57
CA LEU A 104 -5.98 9.77 11.09
C LEU A 104 -5.89 8.80 9.90
N PHE A 105 -6.70 7.75 9.92
CA PHE A 105 -6.83 6.81 8.81
C PHE A 105 -8.21 6.17 8.84
N LEU A 106 -8.66 5.69 7.69
CA LEU A 106 -9.90 4.94 7.52
C LEU A 106 -9.59 3.56 6.94
N GLU A 107 -10.17 2.53 7.54
CA GLU A 107 -10.02 1.15 7.11
C GLU A 107 -11.37 0.62 6.61
N PHE A 108 -11.41 0.17 5.36
CA PHE A 108 -12.65 -0.16 4.62
C PHE A 108 -12.89 -1.68 4.59
N SER A 109 -11.96 -2.46 5.14
CA SER A 109 -12.04 -3.91 5.25
C SER A 109 -11.44 -4.40 6.57
N GLN A 110 -12.06 -5.42 7.16
CA GLN A 110 -11.56 -6.06 8.40
C GLN A 110 -10.36 -7.00 8.16
N LEU A 111 -10.03 -7.29 6.90
CA LEU A 111 -8.85 -8.07 6.53
C LEU A 111 -7.67 -7.11 6.34
N GLY A 112 -6.98 -6.82 7.44
CA GLY A 112 -5.76 -5.99 7.42
C GLY A 112 -4.59 -6.64 6.67
N PHE A 113 -3.46 -5.92 6.64
CA PHE A 113 -2.17 -6.13 5.95
C PHE A 113 -1.53 -7.55 5.99
N ILE A 114 -2.07 -8.49 6.77
CA ILE A 114 -1.52 -9.85 6.90
C ILE A 114 -2.68 -10.84 6.90
N GLU A 115 -2.91 -11.53 5.78
CA GLU A 115 -3.65 -12.78 5.82
C GLU A 115 -2.70 -13.93 6.15
N ARG A 116 -2.96 -14.56 7.29
CA ARG A 116 -2.39 -15.85 7.71
C ARG A 116 -2.96 -16.91 6.77
N ARG A 117 -2.12 -17.60 5.99
CA ARG A 117 -2.54 -18.83 5.27
C ARG A 117 -3.13 -19.82 6.27
N GLY A 118 -4.45 -19.92 6.32
CA GLY A 118 -5.17 -20.98 7.01
C GLY A 118 -4.93 -22.28 6.26
N GLU A 119 -4.30 -23.23 6.94
CA GLU A 119 -4.10 -24.60 6.49
C GLU A 119 -5.45 -25.23 6.14
N GLU A 120 -5.53 -25.73 4.91
CA GLU A 120 -6.68 -26.37 4.29
C GLU A 120 -7.09 -27.63 5.07
N ARG A 121 -8.18 -27.55 5.83
CA ARG A 121 -8.96 -28.74 6.18
C ARG A 121 -10.10 -28.89 5.18
N ARG A 122 -9.92 -29.88 4.30
CA ARG A 122 -10.85 -30.31 3.25
C ARG A 122 -12.30 -30.39 3.73
N GLY A 123 -13.17 -29.82 2.91
CA GLY A 123 -14.55 -30.29 2.74
C GLY A 123 -15.63 -29.38 3.30
N GLU A 124 -15.88 -28.24 2.66
CA GLU A 124 -17.24 -27.70 2.54
C GLU A 124 -17.27 -26.59 1.47
N GLU A 125 -18.18 -26.71 0.52
CA GLU A 125 -18.49 -25.70 -0.49
C GLU A 125 -18.97 -24.41 0.21
N ARG A 126 -18.15 -23.36 0.17
CA ARG A 126 -18.54 -22.03 0.65
C ARG A 126 -18.38 -21.01 -0.46
N ARG A 127 -19.47 -20.27 -0.69
CA ARG A 127 -19.57 -19.03 -1.47
C ARG A 127 -18.30 -18.20 -1.28
N GLY A 128 -17.71 -17.78 -2.41
CA GLY A 128 -16.48 -17.01 -2.46
C GLY A 128 -16.41 -15.93 -1.39
N GLU A 129 -15.52 -16.12 -0.44
CA GLU A 129 -15.08 -15.08 0.48
C GLU A 129 -14.18 -14.14 -0.33
N GLU A 130 -14.80 -13.05 -0.77
CA GLU A 130 -14.23 -12.06 -1.68
C GLU A 130 -13.28 -11.14 -0.91
N ARG A 131 -12.00 -11.20 -1.28
CA ARG A 131 -10.89 -10.50 -0.63
C ARG A 131 -11.01 -9.00 -0.82
N ARG A 132 -11.14 -8.27 0.28
CA ARG A 132 -11.10 -6.80 0.31
C ARG A 132 -9.88 -6.42 1.15
N GLY A 133 -8.88 -5.81 0.55
CA GLY A 133 -7.75 -5.20 1.25
C GLY A 133 -7.59 -3.79 0.74
N GLY A 134 -7.47 -2.81 1.64
CA GLY A 134 -7.28 -1.41 1.26
C GLY A 134 -7.45 -0.50 2.45
N LYS A 135 -6.48 0.39 2.66
CA LYS A 135 -6.55 1.46 3.67
C LYS A 135 -6.55 2.80 2.94
N ILE A 136 -7.44 3.69 3.36
CA ILE A 136 -7.36 5.10 2.98
C ILE A 136 -6.76 5.82 4.16
N ILE A 137 -5.69 6.53 3.90
CA ILE A 137 -5.02 7.34 4.89
C ILE A 137 -5.28 8.76 4.41
N ALA A 138 -6.06 9.54 5.16
CA ALA A 138 -6.06 10.97 4.92
C ALA A 138 -4.81 11.56 5.55
N ASP A 139 -4.38 12.61 4.89
CA ASP A 139 -3.16 13.33 5.16
C ASP A 139 -3.12 14.00 6.54
N PHE A 140 -1.88 14.28 6.95
CA PHE A 140 -1.52 15.32 7.91
C PHE A 140 -1.21 16.63 7.19
#